data_AF-A0AA37PAK6-F1
#
_entry.id   AF-A0AA37PAK6-F1
#
_cell.length_a   1.000
_cell.length_b   1.000
_cell.length_c   1.000
_cell.angle_alpha   90.00
_cell.angle_beta   90.00
_cell.angle_gamma   90.00
#
_symmetry.space_group_name_H-M   'P 1'
#
loop_
_entity.id
_entity.type
_entity.pdbx_description
1 polymer ?
#
loop_
_entity_poly.entity_id
_entity_poly.type
_entity_poly.pdbx_seq_one_letter_code
_entity_poly.pdbx_strand_id
1 'polypeptide(L)'
;MASSISELSSTIQSQIKGVVLFGYTKNLQNLGRIPNFPSSKTEVYCGATDAVCFGTLFILPAHFLYQTEAAVSAPRFLAARIG
;
A
#
# COMPACT_ATOMS: atom_id res chain seq x y z
N MET A 1 3.18 9.34 -3.35
CA MET A 1 3.63 7.95 -3.67
C MET A 1 2.51 7.14 -4.32
N ALA A 2 1.40 6.82 -3.67
CA ALA A 2 0.28 6.11 -4.33
C ALA A 2 -0.31 6.89 -5.53
N SER A 3 -0.47 8.21 -5.39
CA SER A 3 -0.96 9.09 -6.47
C SER A 3 -0.09 9.02 -7.73
N SER A 4 1.23 8.92 -7.55
CA SER A 4 2.18 8.83 -8.65
C SER A 4 1.93 7.61 -9.54
N ILE A 5 1.34 6.54 -9.02
CA ILE A 5 0.98 5.35 -9.79
C ILE A 5 -0.35 5.54 -10.52
N SER A 6 -1.33 6.17 -9.87
CA SER A 6 -2.66 6.41 -10.45
C SER A 6 -2.66 7.33 -11.67
N GLU A 7 -1.61 8.14 -11.84
CA GLU A 7 -1.44 9.10 -12.92
C GLU A 7 -0.62 8.56 -14.10
N LEU A 8 -0.01 7.37 -13.96
CA LEU A 8 0.81 6.77 -15.02
C LEU A 8 -0.05 6.29 -16.18
N SER A 9 0.54 6.28 -17.37
CA SER A 9 -0.05 5.61 -18.53
C SER A 9 -0.21 4.11 -18.27
N SER A 10 -1.20 3.49 -18.92
CA SER A 10 -1.44 2.04 -18.83
C SER A 10 -0.20 1.21 -19.17
N THR A 11 0.64 1.70 -20.10
CA THR A 11 1.92 1.08 -20.48
C THR A 11 2.87 1.00 -19.29
N ILE A 12 3.07 2.10 -18.56
CA ILE A 12 3.98 2.10 -17.39
C ILE A 12 3.35 1.32 -16.23
N GLN A 13 2.04 1.47 -15.98
CA GLN A 13 1.35 0.68 -14.94
C GLN A 13 1.45 -0.83 -15.20
N SER A 14 1.47 -1.26 -16.47
CA SER A 14 1.62 -2.67 -16.83
C SER A 14 2.99 -3.24 -16.47
N GLN A 15 4.02 -2.39 -16.41
CA GLN A 15 5.36 -2.77 -15.95
C GLN A 15 5.44 -2.96 -14.44
N ILE A 16 4.58 -2.28 -13.66
CA ILE A 16 4.50 -2.44 -12.21
C ILE A 16 3.89 -3.81 -11.89
N LYS A 17 4.67 -4.68 -11.26
CA LYS A 17 4.26 -6.06 -10.92
C LYS A 17 3.49 -6.12 -9.61
N GLY A 18 3.91 -5.36 -8.61
CA GLY A 18 3.23 -5.28 -7.32
C GLY A 18 3.59 -3.98 -6.60
N VAL A 19 2.71 -3.55 -5.69
CA VAL A 19 2.87 -2.37 -4.84
C VAL A 19 2.49 -2.77 -3.43
N VAL A 20 3.31 -2.38 -2.45
CA VAL A 20 3.02 -2.53 -1.03
C VAL A 20 2.98 -1.15 -0.39
N LEU A 21 1.96 -0.89 0.43
CA LEU A 21 1.80 0.37 1.16
C LEU A 21 1.70 0.08 2.66
N PHE A 22 2.51 0.75 3.47
CA PHE A 22 2.48 0.65 4.93
C PHE A 22 1.95 1.96 5.52
N GLY A 23 1.07 1.88 6.52
CA GLY A 23 0.53 3.08 7.18
C GLY A 23 -0.07 4.06 6.18
N TYR A 24 -0.89 3.56 5.26
CA TYR A 24 -1.34 4.31 4.09
C TYR A 24 -2.30 5.44 4.50
N THR A 25 -1.79 6.67 4.54
CA THR A 25 -2.54 7.87 4.98
C THR A 25 -3.77 8.22 4.12
N LYS A 26 -3.91 7.61 2.94
CA LYS A 26 -5.08 7.72 2.06
C LYS A 26 -5.90 6.45 1.99
N ASN A 27 -5.71 5.50 2.91
CA ASN A 27 -6.39 4.20 2.91
C ASN A 27 -7.91 4.36 2.93
N LEU A 28 -8.48 5.07 3.92
CA LEU A 28 -9.93 5.30 3.97
C LEU A 28 -10.43 6.12 2.77
N GLN A 29 -9.71 7.17 2.40
CA GLN A 29 -10.07 8.11 1.35
C GLN A 29 -10.10 7.45 -0.03
N ASN A 30 -9.22 6.46 -0.25
CA ASN A 30 -9.15 5.70 -1.49
C ASN A 30 -9.80 4.32 -1.40
N LEU A 31 -10.46 3.97 -0.28
CA LEU A 31 -11.10 2.67 -0.06
C LEU A 31 -10.14 1.47 -0.16
N GLY A 32 -8.96 1.58 0.45
CA GLY A 32 -7.96 0.50 0.51
C GLY A 32 -7.28 0.16 -0.82
N ARG A 33 -7.33 1.07 -1.80
CA ARG A 33 -6.74 0.86 -3.14
C ARG A 33 -5.90 2.06 -3.60
N ILE A 34 -5.15 1.83 -4.67
CA ILE A 34 -4.60 2.89 -5.51
C ILE A 34 -5.61 3.14 -6.62
N PRO A 35 -6.12 4.38 -6.80
CA PRO A 35 -7.03 4.69 -7.90
C PRO A 35 -6.43 4.31 -9.25
N ASN A 36 -7.27 3.82 -10.17
CA ASN A 36 -6.87 3.43 -11.53
C ASN A 36 -5.76 2.37 -11.63
N PHE A 37 -5.47 1.62 -10.56
CA PHE A 37 -4.47 0.55 -10.56
C PHE A 37 -5.07 -0.77 -10.03
N PRO A 38 -4.69 -1.94 -10.57
CA PRO A 38 -5.31 -3.20 -10.17
C PRO A 38 -5.11 -3.52 -8.67
N SER A 39 -6.20 -3.79 -7.97
CA SER A 39 -6.16 -4.22 -6.57
C SER A 39 -5.43 -5.56 -6.40
N SER A 40 -5.48 -6.44 -7.40
CA SER A 40 -4.70 -7.69 -7.41
C SER A 40 -3.19 -7.47 -7.37
N LYS A 41 -2.70 -6.26 -7.70
CA LYS A 41 -1.28 -5.88 -7.64
C LYS A 41 -0.95 -5.00 -6.43
N THR A 42 -1.90 -4.73 -5.55
CA THR A 42 -1.71 -3.83 -4.41
C THR A 42 -1.97 -4.57 -3.11
N GLU A 43 -1.03 -4.46 -2.18
CA GLU A 43 -1.19 -4.94 -0.81
C GLU A 43 -1.05 -3.76 0.15
N VAL A 44 -1.99 -3.60 1.08
CA VAL A 44 -2.00 -2.50 2.06
C VAL A 44 -1.88 -3.07 3.45
N TYR A 45 -0.81 -2.69 4.15
CA TYR A 45 -0.60 -2.99 5.57
C TYR A 45 -1.03 -1.79 6.40
N CYS A 46 -2.11 -1.97 7.16
CA CYS A 46 -2.64 -0.99 8.09
C CYS A 46 -2.86 -1.65 9.44
N GLY A 47 -2.10 -1.23 10.46
CA GLY A 47 -2.32 -1.67 11.83
C GLY A 47 -3.70 -1.25 12.33
N ALA A 48 -4.34 -2.09 13.15
CA ALA A 48 -5.69 -1.84 13.65
C ALA A 48 -5.84 -0.51 14.41
N THR A 49 -4.76 -0.03 15.03
CA THR A 49 -4.71 1.24 15.76
C THR A 49 -3.83 2.29 15.08
N ASP A 50 -3.40 2.06 13.83
CA ASP A 50 -2.73 3.10 13.05
C ASP A 50 -3.77 4.09 12.50
N ALA A 51 -4.00 5.15 13.26
CA ALA A 51 -5.05 6.14 13.00
C ALA A 51 -4.92 6.83 11.64
N VAL A 52 -3.73 6.85 11.02
CA VAL A 52 -3.57 7.49 9.70
C VAL A 52 -4.29 6.72 8.59
N CYS A 53 -4.47 5.40 8.76
CA CYS A 53 -5.22 4.58 7.82
C CYS A 53 -6.73 4.83 7.83
N PHE A 54 -7.23 5.52 8.87
CA PHE A 54 -8.66 5.72 9.12
C PHE A 54 -9.08 7.19 8.95
N GLY A 55 -8.42 7.91 8.04
CA GLY A 55 -8.84 9.26 7.61
C GLY A 55 -8.32 10.40 8.49
N THR A 56 -7.40 10.11 9.40
CA THR A 56 -6.72 11.13 10.23
C THR A 56 -5.24 11.25 9.85
N LEU A 57 -4.51 12.15 10.51
CA LEU A 57 -3.04 12.22 10.44
C LEU A 57 -2.43 12.13 11.84
N PHE A 58 -3.10 11.44 12.77
CA PHE A 58 -2.55 11.19 14.10
C PHE A 58 -1.54 10.05 14.05
N ILE A 59 -0.30 10.34 14.45
CA ILE A 59 0.77 9.36 14.50
C ILE A 59 0.75 8.67 15.87
N LEU A 60 0.11 7.50 15.94
CA LEU A 60 0.08 6.65 17.12
C LEU A 60 1.20 5.59 17.06
N PRO A 61 1.55 4.92 18.18
CA PRO A 61 2.64 3.94 18.19
C PRO A 61 2.56 2.87 17.10
N ALA A 62 1.36 2.41 16.75
CA ALA A 62 1.14 1.43 15.69
C ALA A 62 1.68 1.85 14.32
N HIS A 63 1.81 3.16 14.05
CA HIS A 63 2.37 3.67 12.81
C HIS A 63 3.86 3.31 12.63
N PHE A 64 4.55 2.95 13.71
CA PHE A 64 5.97 2.58 13.70
C PHE A 64 6.22 1.08 13.72
N LEU A 65 5.19 0.23 13.64
CA LEU A 65 5.28 -1.22 13.91
C LEU A 65 5.17 -2.11 12.67
N TYR A 66 5.62 -1.62 11.50
CA TYR A 66 5.52 -2.35 10.22
C TYR A 66 6.74 -3.23 9.87
N GLN A 67 7.70 -3.38 10.79
CA GLN A 67 8.97 -4.06 10.49
C GLN A 67 8.76 -5.54 10.12
N THR A 68 7.85 -6.23 10.79
CA THR A 68 7.57 -7.66 10.53
C THR A 68 6.92 -7.85 9.16
N GLU A 69 5.92 -7.03 8.81
CA GLU A 69 5.28 -7.05 7.50
C GLU A 69 6.31 -6.71 6.40
N ALA A 70 7.14 -5.69 6.63
CA ALA A 70 8.19 -5.29 5.70
C ALA A 70 9.28 -6.35 5.49
N ALA A 71 9.58 -7.16 6.51
CA ALA A 71 10.59 -8.22 6.42
C ALA A 71 10.04 -9.55 5.86
N VAL A 72 8.74 -9.82 6.00
CA VAL A 72 8.16 -11.15 5.74
C VAL A 72 7.03 -11.10 4.72
N SER A 73 5.89 -10.50 5.08
CA SER A 73 4.66 -10.59 4.28
C SER A 73 4.77 -9.80 2.97
N ALA A 74 5.28 -8.57 3.03
CA ALA A 74 5.38 -7.69 1.88
C ALA A 74 6.39 -8.20 0.83
N PRO A 75 7.60 -8.68 1.20
CA PRO A 75 8.50 -9.32 0.23
C PRO A 75 7.90 -10.59 -0.37
N ARG A 76 7.19 -11.42 0.40
CA ARG A 76 6.50 -12.61 -0.13
C ARG A 76 5.44 -12.24 -1.16
N PHE A 77 4.61 -11.22 -0.89
CA PHE A 77 3.64 -10.70 -1.84
C PHE A 77 4.31 -10.24 -3.14
N LEU A 78 5.35 -9.41 -3.03
CA LEU A 78 6.07 -8.90 -4.20
C LEU A 78 6.76 -10.00 -5.00
N ALA A 79 7.40 -10.96 -4.33
CA ALA A 79 8.03 -12.12 -4.98
C ALA A 79 7.02 -12.92 -5.81
N ALA A 80 5.81 -13.13 -5.29
CA ALA A 80 4.73 -13.81 -6.00
C ALA A 80 4.17 -13.04 -7.21
N ARG A 81 4.55 -11.77 -7.41
CA ARG A 81 4.19 -10.97 -8.61
C ARG A 81 5.30 -10.88 -9.64
N ILE A 82 6.53 -11.20 -9.25
CA ILE A 82 7.72 -11.14 -10.10
C ILE A 82 8.02 -12.54 -10.70
N GLY A 83 7.66 -13.61 -9.98
CA GLY A 83 7.73 -14.99 -10.44
C GLY A 83 6.68 -15.36 -11.49
#